data_AF-A0A7S4AY79-F1
#
_entry.id   AF-A0A7S4AY79-F1
#
_cell.length_a   1.000
_cell.length_b   1.000
_cell.length_c   1.000
_cell.angle_alpha   90.00
_cell.angle_beta   90.00
_cell.angle_gamma   90.00
#
_symmetry.space_group_name_H-M   'P 1'
#
loop_
_entity.id
_entity.type
_entity.pdbx_description
1 polymer ?
#
loop_
_entity_poly.entity_id
_entity_poly.type
_entity_poly.pdbx_seq_one_letter_code
_entity_poly.pdbx_strand_id
1 'polypeptide(L)'
;MRPQQCPVFAARSGRVSLSDSAQEQQLSETTAVGDTSLPAQTQPEKSWRRTASRAVLNNGQDVAVVSGALATWALHNRIYASLGPVAASSVVGLLSGVLLPTPLALAAYCGSFSGMATVAVVPTLPVATASAVACAAMLRQIASRGWLVGMGGRLGLLAQLGCTLLFCSLKLLSAFGVVGDFTPLASCSLFDPAVYGRTRSSLLGWALSGSLLGAFGTRLWQHIFKQAPRLSNSVTATTSVTLLACLALPKAIHGPVFAGAFVAMSSAQVLADRAQLALAAVACAFCQVLLAGVFNGGWAGKLGTCSFLGVALAKGLRHLTTATGKKAAAE
;
A
#
# COMPACT_ATOMS: atom_id res chain seq x y z
N MET A 1 -42.74 40.58 -14.11
CA MET A 1 -41.60 40.04 -14.88
C MET A 1 -41.25 38.67 -14.33
N ARG A 2 -41.57 37.61 -15.08
CA ARG A 2 -41.25 36.20 -14.76
C ARG A 2 -40.19 35.73 -15.75
N PRO A 3 -39.09 35.07 -15.35
CA PRO A 3 -38.30 34.25 -16.26
C PRO A 3 -38.85 32.81 -16.21
N GLN A 4 -39.57 32.38 -17.25
CA GLN A 4 -39.10 31.51 -18.33
C GLN A 4 -38.52 30.17 -17.86
N GLN A 5 -39.37 29.15 -17.95
CA GLN A 5 -39.07 27.73 -17.85
C GLN A 5 -38.50 27.25 -19.19
N CYS A 6 -37.41 26.47 -19.14
CA CYS A 6 -36.90 25.70 -20.27
C CYS A 6 -37.28 24.21 -20.14
N PRO A 7 -37.40 23.48 -21.27
CA PRO A 7 -38.23 22.28 -21.35
C PRO A 7 -37.55 20.99 -20.89
N VAL A 8 -38.42 20.09 -20.44
CA VAL A 8 -38.23 18.70 -20.08
C VAL A 8 -37.65 17.89 -21.24
N PHE A 9 -36.46 17.34 -21.06
CA PHE A 9 -35.92 16.27 -21.91
C PHE A 9 -36.25 14.92 -21.27
N ALA A 10 -37.24 14.23 -21.83
CA ALA A 10 -37.54 12.84 -21.52
C ALA A 10 -36.55 11.93 -22.27
N ALA A 11 -35.62 11.31 -21.56
CA ALA A 11 -34.77 10.25 -22.09
C ALA A 11 -35.11 8.92 -21.38
N ARG A 12 -35.81 8.08 -22.12
CA ARG A 12 -36.05 6.66 -21.84
C ARG A 12 -34.74 5.92 -22.14
N SER A 13 -34.10 5.31 -21.14
CA SER A 13 -32.98 4.39 -21.37
C SER A 13 -32.99 3.27 -20.32
N GLY A 14 -32.79 2.05 -20.80
CA GLY A 14 -33.11 0.80 -20.14
C GLY A 14 -32.33 0.49 -18.86
N ARG A 15 -32.97 -0.33 -18.03
CA ARG A 15 -32.31 -1.15 -17.01
C ARG A 15 -31.25 -2.01 -17.68
N VAL A 16 -29.99 -1.67 -17.47
CA VAL A 16 -28.88 -2.61 -17.63
C VAL A 16 -28.54 -3.11 -16.23
N SER A 17 -29.00 -4.32 -15.95
CA SER A 17 -28.64 -5.12 -14.78
C SER A 17 -27.18 -5.55 -14.94
N LEU A 18 -26.25 -4.87 -14.29
CA LEU A 18 -24.85 -5.29 -14.24
C LEU A 18 -24.65 -6.23 -13.05
N SER A 19 -24.80 -7.52 -13.31
CA SER A 19 -24.40 -8.63 -12.45
C SER A 19 -23.17 -9.33 -13.03
N ASP A 20 -22.04 -8.65 -13.17
CA ASP A 20 -20.81 -9.24 -13.73
C ASP A 20 -19.58 -8.95 -12.85
N SER A 21 -19.53 -9.60 -11.70
CA SER A 21 -18.29 -9.73 -10.92
C SER A 21 -18.07 -11.14 -10.38
N ALA A 22 -18.62 -12.14 -11.07
CA ALA A 22 -18.50 -13.56 -10.68
C ALA A 22 -18.03 -14.48 -11.83
N GLN A 23 -17.60 -13.95 -12.98
CA GLN A 23 -17.40 -14.75 -14.19
C GLN A 23 -15.95 -14.70 -14.73
N GLU A 24 -14.98 -14.98 -13.87
CA GLU A 24 -13.61 -15.30 -14.33
C GLU A 24 -12.93 -16.42 -13.52
N GLN A 25 -13.72 -17.32 -12.91
CA GLN A 25 -13.18 -18.47 -12.15
C GLN A 25 -13.87 -19.83 -12.37
N GLN A 26 -14.79 -19.97 -13.32
CA GLN A 26 -15.35 -21.28 -13.67
C GLN A 26 -15.30 -21.51 -15.17
N LEU A 27 -14.13 -21.93 -15.65
CA LEU A 27 -14.04 -22.67 -16.92
C LEU A 27 -12.87 -23.65 -16.87
N SER A 28 -13.02 -24.69 -16.06
CA SER A 28 -12.30 -25.96 -16.21
C SER A 28 -13.11 -27.03 -15.48
N GLU A 29 -13.29 -28.17 -16.15
CA GLU A 29 -13.98 -29.39 -15.70
C GLU A 29 -15.50 -29.47 -15.94
N THR A 30 -15.90 -29.82 -17.17
CA THR A 30 -16.43 -31.16 -17.50
C THR A 30 -16.89 -31.23 -18.95
N THR A 31 -16.24 -32.06 -19.78
CA THR A 31 -16.83 -33.19 -20.52
C THR A 31 -15.85 -33.67 -21.59
N ALA A 32 -15.47 -34.94 -21.50
CA ALA A 32 -14.77 -35.67 -22.52
C ALA A 32 -15.80 -36.37 -23.42
N VAL A 33 -15.78 -36.11 -24.73
CA VAL A 33 -16.26 -37.03 -25.80
C VAL A 33 -15.52 -36.70 -27.11
N GLY A 34 -14.76 -37.66 -27.63
CA GLY A 34 -14.70 -38.08 -29.05
C GLY A 34 -14.12 -37.16 -30.14
N ASP A 35 -12.87 -37.44 -30.52
CA ASP A 35 -12.28 -37.56 -31.87
C ASP A 35 -12.56 -36.53 -32.99
N THR A 36 -11.53 -35.76 -33.36
CA THR A 36 -10.78 -35.98 -34.62
C THR A 36 -9.51 -35.11 -34.65
N SER A 37 -8.40 -35.76 -34.96
CA SER A 37 -7.04 -35.25 -35.01
C SER A 37 -6.83 -34.22 -36.13
N LEU A 38 -6.66 -32.95 -35.74
CA LEU A 38 -5.98 -31.94 -36.54
C LEU A 38 -4.52 -31.84 -36.06
N PRO A 39 -3.53 -31.85 -36.97
CA PRO A 39 -2.13 -31.82 -36.59
C PRO A 39 -1.80 -30.51 -35.86
N ALA A 40 -1.11 -30.65 -34.74
CA ALA A 40 -0.68 -29.60 -33.83
C ALA A 40 0.07 -28.48 -34.58
N GLN A 41 -0.62 -27.39 -34.87
CA GLN A 41 0.02 -26.13 -35.20
C GLN A 41 0.75 -25.61 -33.97
N THR A 42 2.05 -25.43 -34.14
CA THR A 42 3.04 -24.98 -33.18
C THR A 42 2.58 -23.73 -32.43
N GLN A 43 2.63 -23.80 -31.09
CA GLN A 43 2.27 -22.75 -30.11
C GLN A 43 3.43 -21.82 -29.64
N PRO A 44 4.55 -21.58 -30.35
CA PRO A 44 5.62 -20.72 -29.82
C PRO A 44 5.23 -19.23 -29.84
N GLU A 45 4.31 -18.80 -30.71
CA GLU A 45 3.99 -17.37 -30.89
C GLU A 45 3.23 -16.74 -29.70
N LYS A 46 2.40 -17.52 -28.99
CA LYS A 46 1.64 -17.01 -27.82
C LYS A 46 2.49 -16.94 -26.56
N SER A 47 3.54 -17.76 -26.47
CA SER A 47 4.47 -17.81 -25.33
C SER A 47 5.35 -16.56 -25.26
N TRP A 48 6.02 -16.19 -26.36
CA TRP A 48 6.94 -15.04 -26.34
C TRP A 48 6.23 -13.71 -26.14
N ARG A 49 5.02 -13.52 -26.69
CA ARG A 49 4.22 -12.29 -26.47
C ARG A 49 3.82 -12.12 -25.00
N ARG A 50 3.50 -13.20 -24.29
CA ARG A 50 3.22 -13.18 -22.84
C ARG A 50 4.47 -12.84 -22.02
N THR A 51 5.63 -13.39 -22.39
CA THR A 51 6.90 -13.12 -21.73
C THR A 51 7.39 -11.68 -21.97
N ALA A 52 7.32 -11.19 -23.21
CA ALA A 52 7.68 -9.82 -23.57
C ALA A 52 6.76 -8.80 -22.90
N SER A 53 5.45 -9.04 -22.87
CA SER A 53 4.49 -8.15 -22.18
C SER A 53 4.76 -8.09 -20.67
N ARG A 54 5.09 -9.23 -20.03
CA ARG A 54 5.49 -9.27 -18.62
C ARG A 54 6.80 -8.53 -18.36
N ALA A 55 7.80 -8.69 -19.22
CA ALA A 55 9.09 -8.01 -19.08
C ALA A 55 8.96 -6.49 -19.20
N VAL A 56 8.18 -5.99 -20.16
CA VAL A 56 7.92 -4.55 -20.33
C VAL A 56 7.13 -3.97 -19.15
N LEU A 57 6.11 -4.70 -18.67
CA LEU A 57 5.35 -4.32 -17.47
C LEU A 57 6.25 -4.26 -16.22
N ASN A 58 7.16 -5.21 -16.06
CA ASN A 58 8.11 -5.24 -14.95
C ASN A 58 9.07 -4.04 -14.99
N ASN A 59 9.64 -3.75 -16.17
CA ASN A 59 10.54 -2.61 -16.33
C ASN A 59 9.83 -1.27 -16.06
N GLY A 60 8.57 -1.13 -16.50
CA GLY A 60 7.76 0.06 -16.21
C GLY A 60 7.45 0.23 -14.72
N GLN A 61 7.19 -0.86 -14.01
CA GLN A 61 6.96 -0.84 -12.56
C GLN A 61 8.20 -0.43 -11.78
N ASP A 62 9.38 -0.93 -12.16
CA ASP A 62 10.63 -0.57 -11.49
C ASP A 62 10.93 0.93 -11.62
N VAL A 63 10.77 1.48 -12.83
CA VAL A 63 10.91 2.92 -13.08
C VAL A 63 9.87 3.72 -12.29
N ALA A 64 8.63 3.22 -12.17
CA ALA A 64 7.61 3.85 -11.36
C ALA A 64 8.00 3.86 -9.87
N VAL A 65 8.49 2.75 -9.31
CA VAL A 65 8.97 2.68 -7.92
C VAL A 65 10.11 3.68 -7.69
N VAL A 66 11.12 3.69 -8.55
CA VAL A 66 12.27 4.60 -8.42
C VAL A 66 11.82 6.06 -8.51
N SER A 67 11.02 6.42 -9.51
CA SER A 67 10.52 7.80 -9.66
C SER A 67 9.67 8.24 -8.46
N GLY A 68 8.78 7.39 -7.95
CA GLY A 68 7.99 7.70 -6.76
C GLY A 68 8.83 7.90 -5.50
N ALA A 69 9.89 7.08 -5.32
CA ALA A 69 10.83 7.21 -4.22
C ALA A 69 11.61 8.52 -4.29
N LEU A 70 12.20 8.83 -5.45
CA LEU A 70 13.00 10.05 -5.64
C LEU A 70 12.15 11.31 -5.54
N ALA A 71 10.94 11.31 -6.11
CA ALA A 71 10.00 12.42 -5.98
C ALA A 71 9.65 12.70 -4.51
N THR A 72 9.36 11.64 -3.74
CA THR A 72 9.02 11.79 -2.31
C THR A 72 10.22 12.26 -1.50
N TRP A 73 11.39 11.68 -1.73
CA TRP A 73 12.63 12.06 -1.04
C TRP A 73 13.01 13.51 -1.34
N ALA A 74 12.89 13.95 -2.60
CA ALA A 74 13.17 15.33 -2.99
C ALA A 74 12.17 16.33 -2.40
N LEU A 75 10.87 16.01 -2.43
CA LEU A 75 9.83 16.85 -1.82
C LEU A 75 10.04 17.00 -0.31
N HIS A 76 10.29 15.89 0.39
CA HIS A 76 10.45 15.86 1.84
C HIS A 76 11.76 16.51 2.31
N ASN A 77 12.90 16.19 1.68
CA ASN A 77 14.22 16.58 2.18
C ASN A 77 14.83 17.82 1.50
N ARG A 78 14.39 18.19 0.29
CA ARG A 78 15.00 19.32 -0.47
C ARG A 78 14.06 20.50 -0.69
N ILE A 79 12.89 20.26 -1.29
CA ILE A 79 12.04 21.34 -1.79
C ILE A 79 11.22 21.94 -0.65
N TYR A 80 10.59 21.09 0.16
CA TYR A 80 9.72 21.52 1.24
C TYR A 80 10.07 20.77 2.52
N ALA A 81 11.16 21.19 3.18
CA ALA A 81 11.55 20.62 4.48
C ALA A 81 10.45 20.71 5.56
N SER A 82 9.49 21.62 5.39
CA SER A 82 8.30 21.75 6.25
C SER A 82 7.19 20.75 5.93
N LEU A 83 7.18 20.17 4.72
CA LEU A 83 6.24 19.14 4.30
C LEU A 83 6.69 17.81 4.93
N GLY A 84 5.93 17.35 5.93
CA GLY A 84 6.22 16.09 6.59
C GLY A 84 6.26 14.92 5.59
N PRO A 85 6.96 13.80 5.92
CA PRO A 85 7.16 12.69 4.99
C PRO A 85 5.84 12.08 4.52
N VAL A 86 4.84 12.01 5.42
CA VAL A 86 3.48 11.51 5.12
C VAL A 86 2.76 12.39 4.09
N ALA A 87 2.87 13.72 4.22
CA ALA A 87 2.26 14.65 3.28
C ALA A 87 2.94 14.57 1.91
N ALA A 88 4.28 14.49 1.87
CA ALA A 88 5.03 14.32 0.63
C ALA A 88 4.65 13.03 -0.11
N SER A 89 4.59 11.89 0.59
CA SER A 89 4.15 10.60 0.01
C SER A 89 2.69 10.65 -0.44
N SER A 90 1.82 11.35 0.29
CA SER A 90 0.41 11.54 -0.11
C SER A 90 0.28 12.34 -1.41
N VAL A 91 1.07 13.41 -1.59
CA VAL A 91 1.08 14.17 -2.86
C VAL A 91 1.55 13.29 -4.01
N VAL A 92 2.66 12.57 -3.85
CA VAL A 92 3.19 11.69 -4.90
C VAL A 92 2.22 10.56 -5.24
N GLY A 93 1.61 9.91 -4.25
CA GLY A 93 0.64 8.85 -4.50
C GLY A 93 -0.70 9.37 -5.06
N LEU A 94 -1.13 10.58 -4.69
CA LEU A 94 -2.29 11.23 -5.32
C LEU A 94 -2.04 11.50 -6.81
N LEU A 95 -0.90 12.12 -7.13
CA LEU A 95 -0.52 12.38 -8.52
C LEU A 95 -0.38 11.08 -9.31
N SER A 96 0.27 10.05 -8.76
CA SER A 96 0.41 8.76 -9.45
C SER A 96 -0.94 8.06 -9.63
N GLY A 97 -1.82 8.11 -8.63
CA GLY A 97 -3.16 7.52 -8.69
C GLY A 97 -4.08 8.16 -9.74
N VAL A 98 -3.92 9.46 -10.00
CA VAL A 98 -4.71 10.20 -10.99
C VAL A 98 -4.13 10.11 -12.41
N LEU A 99 -2.80 10.16 -12.53
CA LEU A 99 -2.11 10.29 -13.82
C LEU A 99 -1.73 8.93 -14.44
N LEU A 100 -1.43 7.92 -13.62
CA LEU A 100 -0.91 6.63 -14.09
C LEU A 100 -1.97 5.52 -14.04
N PRO A 101 -1.83 4.48 -14.87
CA PRO A 101 -2.66 3.28 -14.75
C PRO A 101 -2.37 2.56 -13.42
N THR A 102 -3.38 1.91 -12.85
CA THR A 102 -3.35 1.25 -11.53
C THR A 102 -2.06 0.46 -11.20
N PRO A 103 -1.51 -0.41 -12.08
CA PRO A 103 -0.28 -1.14 -11.74
C PRO A 103 0.94 -0.22 -11.56
N LEU A 104 1.07 0.81 -12.39
CA LEU A 104 2.16 1.79 -12.29
C LEU A 104 1.93 2.76 -11.12
N ALA A 105 0.66 3.15 -10.86
CA ALA A 105 0.31 3.96 -9.70
C ALA A 105 0.67 3.26 -8.38
N LEU A 106 0.34 1.96 -8.25
CA LEU A 106 0.71 1.15 -7.09
C LEU A 106 2.23 1.01 -6.93
N ALA A 107 2.95 0.83 -8.04
CA ALA A 107 4.40 0.75 -8.04
C ALA A 107 5.05 2.08 -7.60
N ALA A 108 4.63 3.21 -8.18
CA ALA A 108 5.08 4.54 -7.76
C ALA A 108 4.72 4.84 -6.31
N TYR A 109 3.53 4.44 -5.87
CA TYR A 109 3.11 4.61 -4.49
C TYR A 109 3.94 3.76 -3.52
N CYS A 110 4.30 2.53 -3.90
CA CYS A 110 5.24 1.70 -3.16
C CYS A 110 6.61 2.38 -3.01
N GLY A 111 7.12 2.93 -4.12
CA GLY A 111 8.35 3.73 -4.13
C GLY A 111 8.30 4.93 -3.18
N SER A 112 7.16 5.65 -3.16
CA SER A 112 6.98 6.80 -2.28
C SER A 112 7.21 6.47 -0.80
N PHE A 113 6.94 5.23 -0.39
CA PHE A 113 7.19 4.79 0.98
C PHE A 113 8.68 4.65 1.29
N SER A 114 9.48 4.15 0.34
CA SER A 114 10.95 4.11 0.49
C SER A 114 11.52 5.53 0.54
N GLY A 115 10.97 6.46 -0.24
CA GLY A 115 11.37 7.87 -0.27
C GLY A 115 11.03 8.68 0.98
N MET A 116 10.19 8.16 1.90
CA MET A 116 9.91 8.80 3.19
C MET A 116 11.04 8.67 4.21
N ALA A 117 12.10 7.92 3.90
CA ALA A 117 13.26 7.82 4.76
C ALA A 117 13.89 9.21 4.96
N THR A 118 14.23 9.53 6.20
CA THR A 118 14.90 10.79 6.52
C THR A 118 16.36 10.75 6.05
N VAL A 119 17.00 11.92 5.94
CA VAL A 119 18.45 12.01 5.68
C VAL A 119 19.33 11.31 6.71
N ALA A 120 18.82 11.00 7.91
CA ALA A 120 19.55 10.21 8.89
C ALA A 120 19.75 8.75 8.42
N VAL A 121 18.77 8.19 7.70
CA VAL A 121 18.83 6.83 7.14
C VAL A 121 19.34 6.84 5.71
N VAL A 122 18.89 7.82 4.91
CA VAL A 122 19.16 7.92 3.47
C VAL A 122 19.71 9.33 3.18
N PRO A 123 21.02 9.55 3.41
CA PRO A 123 21.62 10.88 3.38
C PRO A 123 21.78 11.44 1.96
N THR A 124 21.95 10.56 0.96
CA THR A 124 22.29 10.97 -0.41
C THR A 124 21.34 10.37 -1.43
N LEU A 125 21.21 11.04 -2.57
CA LEU A 125 20.35 10.60 -3.68
C LEU A 125 20.72 9.19 -4.19
N PRO A 126 22.01 8.80 -4.33
CA PRO A 126 22.37 7.44 -4.72
C PRO A 126 21.89 6.37 -3.72
N VAL A 127 21.93 6.66 -2.42
CA VAL A 127 21.43 5.73 -1.39
C VAL A 127 19.90 5.63 -1.48
N ALA A 128 19.20 6.73 -1.77
CA ALA A 128 17.75 6.72 -2.01
C ALA A 128 17.38 5.90 -3.26
N THR A 129 18.17 6.03 -4.33
CA THR A 129 18.00 5.21 -5.54
C THR A 129 18.24 3.74 -5.23
N ALA A 130 19.30 3.41 -4.50
CA ALA A 130 19.60 2.04 -4.11
C ALA A 130 18.47 1.42 -3.25
N SER A 131 17.87 2.19 -2.33
CA SER A 131 16.76 1.71 -1.50
C SER A 131 15.51 1.47 -2.33
N ALA A 132 15.25 2.36 -3.31
CA ALA A 132 14.15 2.21 -4.24
C ALA A 132 14.32 0.99 -5.16
N VAL A 133 15.55 0.71 -5.64
CA VAL A 133 15.87 -0.49 -6.43
C VAL A 133 15.67 -1.76 -5.60
N ALA A 134 16.11 -1.78 -4.34
CA ALA A 134 15.86 -2.90 -3.44
C ALA A 134 14.35 -3.12 -3.20
N CYS A 135 13.60 -2.04 -3.01
CA CYS A 135 12.14 -2.08 -2.88
C CYS A 135 11.46 -2.62 -4.16
N ALA A 136 11.89 -2.18 -5.34
CA ALA A 136 11.39 -2.64 -6.63
C ALA A 136 11.65 -4.14 -6.83
N ALA A 137 12.86 -4.61 -6.51
CA ALA A 137 13.21 -6.03 -6.56
C ALA A 137 12.32 -6.88 -5.64
N MET A 138 12.08 -6.41 -4.41
CA MET A 138 11.18 -7.09 -3.46
C MET A 138 9.72 -7.09 -3.96
N LEU A 139 9.24 -5.96 -4.49
CA LEU A 139 7.90 -5.87 -5.07
C LEU A 139 7.72 -6.87 -6.21
N ARG A 140 8.70 -6.97 -7.12
CA ARG A 140 8.71 -7.91 -8.23
C ARG A 140 8.66 -9.36 -7.75
N GLN A 141 9.43 -9.68 -6.72
CA GLN A 141 9.50 -11.04 -6.16
C GLN A 141 8.21 -11.45 -5.44
N ILE A 142 7.58 -10.55 -4.69
CA ILE A 142 6.29 -10.84 -4.05
C ILE A 142 5.16 -10.91 -5.08
N ALA A 143 5.19 -10.03 -6.09
CA ALA A 143 4.21 -10.03 -7.16
C ALA A 143 4.26 -11.31 -8.01
N SER A 144 5.46 -11.81 -8.35
CA SER A 144 5.63 -13.04 -9.14
C SER A 144 5.08 -14.28 -8.45
N ARG A 145 5.13 -14.31 -7.11
CA ARG A 145 4.61 -15.41 -6.30
C ARG A 145 3.14 -15.28 -5.91
N GLY A 146 2.50 -14.14 -6.21
CA GLY A 146 1.13 -13.86 -5.77
C GLY A 146 0.97 -13.84 -4.24
N TRP A 147 2.05 -13.60 -3.50
CA TRP A 147 2.00 -13.59 -2.04
C TRP A 147 1.31 -12.32 -1.54
N LEU A 148 0.53 -12.44 -0.46
CA LEU A 148 -0.11 -11.32 0.23
C LEU A 148 -1.08 -10.50 -0.64
N VAL A 149 -1.64 -11.11 -1.69
CA VAL A 149 -2.64 -10.46 -2.55
C VAL A 149 -3.87 -10.08 -1.72
N GLY A 150 -4.33 -8.84 -1.91
CA GLY A 150 -5.50 -8.32 -1.21
C GLY A 150 -5.27 -7.88 0.24
N MET A 151 -4.05 -8.02 0.80
CA MET A 151 -3.75 -7.52 2.14
C MET A 151 -3.29 -6.05 2.10
N GLY A 152 -3.97 -5.20 2.86
CA GLY A 152 -3.56 -3.81 3.10
C GLY A 152 -2.18 -3.71 3.75
N GLY A 153 -1.45 -2.63 3.50
CA GLY A 153 -0.12 -2.39 4.09
C GLY A 153 1.06 -3.11 3.45
N ARG A 154 0.83 -4.08 2.54
CA ARG A 154 1.91 -4.87 1.91
C ARG A 154 2.99 -4.04 1.20
N LEU A 155 2.61 -2.90 0.61
CA LEU A 155 3.53 -2.02 -0.09
C LEU A 155 4.49 -1.32 0.87
N GLY A 156 4.01 -0.89 2.04
CA GLY A 156 4.90 -0.31 3.05
C GLY A 156 5.75 -1.37 3.74
N LEU A 157 5.26 -2.60 3.90
CA LEU A 157 6.09 -3.73 4.34
C LEU A 157 7.26 -3.98 3.36
N LEU A 158 6.98 -3.96 2.05
CA LEU A 158 8.00 -4.09 1.01
C LEU A 158 9.04 -2.96 1.07
N ALA A 159 8.58 -1.72 1.29
CA ALA A 159 9.48 -0.58 1.48
C ALA A 159 10.35 -0.74 2.73
N GLN A 160 9.77 -1.21 3.85
CA GLN A 160 10.52 -1.51 5.07
C GLN A 160 11.59 -2.55 4.79
N LEU A 161 11.23 -3.69 4.18
CA LEU A 161 12.19 -4.76 3.86
C LEU A 161 13.29 -4.29 2.92
N GLY A 162 12.95 -3.49 1.89
CA GLY A 162 13.94 -2.91 0.98
C GLY A 162 14.92 -1.97 1.69
N CYS A 163 14.44 -1.13 2.61
CA CYS A 163 15.29 -0.23 3.40
C CYS A 163 16.14 -1.01 4.41
N THR A 164 15.58 -2.05 5.07
CA THR A 164 16.34 -2.93 5.97
C THR A 164 17.48 -3.61 5.22
N LEU A 165 17.16 -4.20 4.06
CA LEU A 165 18.13 -4.95 3.28
C LEU A 165 19.29 -4.05 2.85
N LEU A 166 18.99 -2.86 2.32
CA LEU A 166 20.03 -1.90 1.97
C LEU A 166 20.88 -1.49 3.17
N PHE A 167 20.25 -1.15 4.30
CA PHE A 167 20.96 -0.74 5.51
C PHE A 167 21.93 -1.85 5.99
N CYS A 168 21.45 -3.09 6.05
CA CYS A 168 22.26 -4.25 6.41
C CYS A 168 23.40 -4.47 5.41
N SER A 169 23.13 -4.38 4.10
CA SER A 169 24.16 -4.53 3.07
C SER A 169 25.24 -3.45 3.15
N LEU A 170 24.88 -2.19 3.36
CA LEU A 170 25.85 -1.10 3.51
C LEU A 170 26.70 -1.26 4.77
N LYS A 171 26.10 -1.65 5.89
CA LYS A 171 26.84 -1.93 7.13
C LYS A 171 27.82 -3.10 6.94
N LEU A 172 27.37 -4.17 6.28
CA LEU A 172 28.21 -5.32 5.98
C LEU A 172 29.39 -4.93 5.07
N LEU A 173 29.14 -4.18 3.99
CA LEU A 173 30.18 -3.71 3.08
C LEU A 173 31.18 -2.75 3.76
N SER A 174 30.69 -1.88 4.66
CA SER A 174 31.57 -1.01 5.45
C SER A 174 32.46 -1.80 6.42
N ALA A 175 31.95 -2.90 6.99
CA ALA A 175 32.75 -3.78 7.85
C ALA A 175 33.87 -4.49 7.08
N PHE A 176 33.71 -4.68 5.77
CA PHE A 176 34.76 -5.20 4.88
C PHE A 176 35.66 -4.11 4.28
N GLY A 177 35.48 -2.84 4.63
CA GLY A 177 36.27 -1.73 4.08
C GLY A 177 36.04 -1.46 2.59
N VAL A 178 34.97 -2.02 1.99
CA VAL A 178 34.67 -1.88 0.56
C VAL A 178 34.11 -0.49 0.23
N VAL A 179 33.40 0.10 1.19
CA VAL A 179 32.80 1.43 1.04
C VAL A 179 33.20 2.28 2.23
N GLY A 180 33.47 3.58 1.99
CA GLY A 180 33.91 4.51 3.02
C GLY A 180 32.92 4.67 4.17
N ASP A 181 33.36 5.33 5.24
CA ASP A 181 32.59 5.51 6.48
C ASP A 181 31.26 6.24 6.25
N PHE A 182 30.16 5.48 6.21
CA PHE A 182 28.82 6.02 6.31
C PHE A 182 28.48 6.33 7.77
N THR A 183 29.16 7.33 8.33
CA THR A 183 28.87 7.91 9.65
C THR A 183 27.37 8.20 9.89
N PRO A 184 26.55 8.72 8.96
CA PRO A 184 25.13 8.95 9.22
C PRO A 184 24.33 7.66 9.51
N LEU A 185 24.72 6.51 8.92
CA LEU A 185 24.06 5.22 9.19
C LEU A 185 24.35 4.69 10.60
N ALA A 186 25.38 5.20 11.30
CA ALA A 186 25.73 4.78 12.66
C ALA A 186 24.84 5.40 13.74
N SER A 187 24.19 6.54 13.46
CA SER A 187 23.37 7.26 14.43
C SER A 187 21.94 6.72 14.55
N CYS A 188 21.52 5.81 13.68
CA CYS A 188 20.19 5.21 13.73
C CYS A 188 20.14 4.14 14.83
N SER A 189 19.65 4.49 16.02
CA SER A 189 19.33 3.50 17.04
C SER A 189 18.14 2.65 16.60
N LEU A 190 18.32 1.33 16.55
CA LEU A 190 17.26 0.39 16.26
C LEU A 190 16.19 0.35 17.34
N PHE A 191 16.55 0.69 18.59
CA PHE A 191 15.63 0.68 19.71
C PHE A 191 16.00 1.75 20.73
N ASP A 192 15.02 2.59 21.10
CA ASP A 192 15.18 3.55 22.18
C ASP A 192 14.11 3.30 23.27
N PRO A 193 14.49 2.73 24.43
CA PRO A 193 13.55 2.45 25.52
C PRO A 193 12.99 3.74 26.15
N ALA A 194 13.71 4.86 26.11
CA ALA A 194 13.25 6.12 26.69
C ALA A 194 12.10 6.73 25.88
N VAL A 195 12.19 6.66 24.55
CA VAL A 195 11.11 7.05 23.64
C VAL A 195 9.93 6.08 23.74
N TYR A 196 10.19 4.79 23.94
CA TYR A 196 9.12 3.81 24.10
C TYR A 196 8.24 4.06 25.34
N GLY A 197 8.86 4.36 26.50
CA GLY A 197 8.15 4.54 27.77
C GLY A 197 7.31 5.82 27.83
N ARG A 198 7.85 6.96 27.38
CA ARG A 198 7.20 8.28 27.51
C ARG A 198 5.97 8.45 26.62
N THR A 199 5.88 7.67 25.54
CA THR A 199 4.96 7.98 24.44
C THR A 199 3.71 7.07 24.42
N ARG A 200 3.65 6.04 25.27
CA ARG A 200 2.66 4.95 25.18
C ARG A 200 1.20 5.35 25.42
N SER A 201 0.90 6.14 26.46
CA SER A 201 -0.49 6.46 26.83
C SER A 201 -1.11 7.51 25.92
N SER A 202 -0.36 8.55 25.56
CA SER A 202 -0.82 9.61 24.66
C SER A 202 -0.87 9.16 23.20
N LEU A 203 0.08 8.33 22.73
CA LEU A 203 0.03 7.79 21.36
C LEU A 203 -1.14 6.87 21.13
N LEU A 204 -1.58 6.09 22.13
CA LEU A 204 -2.63 5.09 21.91
C LEU A 204 -3.93 5.76 21.45
N GLY A 205 -4.31 6.90 22.05
CA GLY A 205 -5.48 7.67 21.64
C GLY A 205 -5.39 8.18 20.20
N TRP A 206 -4.25 8.79 19.83
CA TRP A 206 -4.00 9.27 18.46
C TRP A 206 -3.89 8.14 17.43
N ALA A 207 -3.24 7.03 17.80
CA ALA A 207 -3.09 5.84 16.98
C ALA A 207 -4.45 5.22 16.67
N LEU A 208 -5.30 5.03 17.69
CA LEU A 208 -6.63 4.45 17.53
C LEU A 208 -7.53 5.36 16.70
N SER A 209 -7.69 6.62 17.11
CA SER A 209 -8.57 7.57 16.42
C SER A 209 -8.12 7.82 14.98
N GLY A 210 -6.83 8.03 14.77
CA GLY A 210 -6.27 8.23 13.44
C GLY A 210 -6.42 7.00 12.55
N SER A 211 -6.10 5.80 13.06
CA SER A 211 -6.22 4.57 12.24
C SER A 211 -7.66 4.27 11.84
N LEU A 212 -8.62 4.48 12.75
CA LEU A 212 -10.04 4.35 12.42
C LEU A 212 -10.47 5.41 11.40
N LEU A 213 -10.09 6.68 11.62
CA LEU A 213 -10.40 7.79 10.72
C LEU A 213 -9.87 7.53 9.30
N GLY A 214 -8.62 7.09 9.18
CA GLY A 214 -8.01 6.75 7.89
C GLY A 214 -8.71 5.58 7.20
N ALA A 215 -9.01 4.52 7.94
CA ALA A 215 -9.67 3.33 7.40
C ALA A 215 -11.08 3.62 6.88
N PHE A 216 -11.91 4.26 7.71
CA PHE A 216 -13.28 4.60 7.33
C PHE A 216 -13.33 5.73 6.31
N GLY A 217 -12.48 6.76 6.46
CA GLY A 217 -12.36 7.86 5.50
C GLY A 217 -12.02 7.36 4.10
N THR A 218 -11.10 6.40 3.98
CA THR A 218 -10.72 5.81 2.68
C THR A 218 -11.89 5.05 2.05
N ARG A 219 -12.63 4.23 2.82
CA ARG A 219 -13.82 3.53 2.30
C ARG A 219 -14.94 4.51 1.91
N LEU A 220 -15.14 5.56 2.70
CA LEU A 220 -16.11 6.61 2.41
C LEU A 220 -15.75 7.35 1.11
N TRP A 221 -14.47 7.71 0.94
CA TRP A 221 -13.98 8.31 -0.30
C TRP A 221 -14.25 7.43 -1.52
N GLN A 222 -13.88 6.15 -1.44
CA GLN A 222 -14.14 5.18 -2.51
C GLN A 222 -15.63 5.08 -2.83
N HIS A 223 -16.50 5.19 -1.81
CA HIS A 223 -17.95 5.14 -1.97
C HIS A 223 -18.50 6.40 -2.67
N ILE A 224 -18.04 7.58 -2.28
CA ILE A 224 -18.46 8.86 -2.87
C ILE A 224 -18.07 8.92 -4.35
N PHE A 225 -16.84 8.54 -4.67
CA PHE A 225 -16.29 8.65 -6.02
C PHE A 225 -16.49 7.39 -6.88
N LYS A 226 -17.40 6.48 -6.54
CA LYS A 226 -17.64 5.23 -7.28
C LYS A 226 -17.81 5.41 -8.80
N GLN A 227 -18.37 6.53 -9.23
CA GLN A 227 -18.60 6.85 -10.65
C GLN A 227 -17.34 7.33 -11.39
N ALA A 228 -16.27 7.66 -10.68
CA ALA A 228 -15.01 8.16 -11.23
C ALA A 228 -13.88 7.15 -10.94
N PRO A 229 -13.63 6.16 -11.82
CA PRO A 229 -12.70 5.05 -11.55
C PRO A 229 -11.28 5.47 -11.14
N ARG A 230 -10.79 6.59 -11.68
CA ARG A 230 -9.48 7.15 -11.32
C ARG A 230 -9.45 7.71 -9.90
N LEU A 231 -10.55 8.31 -9.43
CA LEU A 231 -10.65 8.89 -8.09
C LEU A 231 -11.04 7.84 -7.03
N SER A 232 -11.78 6.80 -7.42
CA SER A 232 -12.16 5.70 -6.53
C SER A 232 -11.09 4.63 -6.35
N ASN A 233 -9.98 4.69 -7.10
CA ASN A 233 -8.92 3.72 -6.93
C ASN A 233 -8.32 3.81 -5.51
N SER A 234 -7.81 2.68 -5.02
CA SER A 234 -7.34 2.57 -3.64
C SER A 234 -6.19 3.50 -3.31
N VAL A 235 -5.29 3.76 -4.27
CA VAL A 235 -4.17 4.68 -4.09
C VAL A 235 -4.67 6.11 -3.87
N THR A 236 -5.48 6.63 -4.80
CA THR A 236 -6.04 7.99 -4.77
C THR A 236 -6.91 8.21 -3.54
N ALA A 237 -7.74 7.24 -3.17
CA ALA A 237 -8.56 7.35 -1.97
C ALA A 237 -7.72 7.46 -0.69
N THR A 238 -6.71 6.59 -0.55
CA THR A 238 -5.80 6.56 0.61
C THR A 238 -5.02 7.86 0.72
N THR A 239 -4.46 8.34 -0.39
CA THR A 239 -3.66 9.57 -0.40
C THR A 239 -4.49 10.82 -0.27
N SER A 240 -5.70 10.87 -0.83
CA SER A 240 -6.59 12.04 -0.69
C SER A 240 -7.01 12.21 0.77
N VAL A 241 -7.46 11.14 1.42
CA VAL A 241 -7.86 11.17 2.84
C VAL A 241 -6.69 11.55 3.73
N THR A 242 -5.50 11.01 3.46
CA THR A 242 -4.30 11.32 4.23
C THR A 242 -3.86 12.77 4.00
N LEU A 243 -3.89 13.25 2.76
CA LEU A 243 -3.54 14.63 2.43
C LEU A 243 -4.51 15.63 3.09
N LEU A 244 -5.81 15.34 3.07
CA LEU A 244 -6.82 16.14 3.77
C LEU A 244 -6.57 16.16 5.29
N ALA A 245 -6.24 15.00 5.88
CA ALA A 245 -5.86 14.94 7.29
C ALA A 245 -4.59 15.74 7.58
N CYS A 246 -3.59 15.71 6.69
CA CYS A 246 -2.37 16.51 6.83
C CYS A 246 -2.65 18.02 6.83
N LEU A 247 -3.67 18.47 6.10
CA LEU A 247 -4.08 19.87 6.02
C LEU A 247 -4.98 20.31 7.18
N ALA A 248 -5.85 19.42 7.68
CA ALA A 248 -6.89 19.77 8.65
C ALA A 248 -6.55 19.42 10.10
N LEU A 249 -5.64 18.47 10.34
CA LEU A 249 -5.41 17.87 11.65
C LEU A 249 -3.97 18.06 12.15
N PRO A 250 -3.73 17.97 13.48
CA PRO A 250 -2.40 18.10 14.04
C PRO A 250 -1.43 16.99 13.57
N LYS A 251 -0.14 17.32 13.49
CA LYS A 251 0.93 16.42 12.99
C LYS A 251 0.97 15.04 13.66
N ALA A 252 0.57 14.96 14.93
CA ALA A 252 0.55 13.71 15.70
C ALA A 252 -0.36 12.63 15.09
N ILE A 253 -1.41 13.02 14.36
CA ILE A 253 -2.38 12.07 13.80
C ILE A 253 -2.08 11.66 12.36
N HIS A 254 -1.18 12.35 11.65
CA HIS A 254 -0.91 12.14 10.22
C HIS A 254 -0.47 10.70 9.93
N GLY A 255 0.50 10.19 10.71
CA GLY A 255 0.98 8.80 10.60
C GLY A 255 -0.11 7.76 10.88
N PRO A 256 -0.82 7.84 12.02
CA PRO A 256 -1.98 7.01 12.31
C PRO A 256 -3.07 6.98 11.24
N VAL A 257 -3.46 8.15 10.71
CA VAL A 257 -4.43 8.22 9.60
C VAL A 257 -3.89 7.49 8.38
N PHE A 258 -2.63 7.70 8.03
CA PHE A 258 -2.05 7.05 6.86
C PHE A 258 -2.00 5.52 7.00
N ALA A 259 -1.62 5.03 8.17
CA ALA A 259 -1.64 3.61 8.49
C ALA A 259 -3.05 3.03 8.40
N GLY A 260 -4.04 3.68 9.02
CA GLY A 260 -5.44 3.30 8.90
C GLY A 260 -5.94 3.22 7.46
N ALA A 261 -5.55 4.19 6.64
CA ALA A 261 -5.91 4.23 5.22
C ALA A 261 -5.35 3.01 4.46
N PHE A 262 -4.15 2.51 4.79
CA PHE A 262 -3.63 1.26 4.22
C PHE A 262 -4.45 0.01 4.59
N VAL A 263 -5.04 -0.03 5.79
CA VAL A 263 -5.92 -1.14 6.20
C VAL A 263 -7.13 -1.23 5.25
N ALA A 264 -7.70 -0.08 4.88
CA ALA A 264 -8.84 0.01 3.97
C ALA A 264 -8.53 -0.39 2.52
N MET A 265 -7.26 -0.43 2.11
CA MET A 265 -6.85 -0.97 0.81
C MET A 265 -7.02 -2.49 0.70
N SER A 266 -7.33 -3.19 1.80
CA SER A 266 -7.55 -4.63 1.78
C SER A 266 -8.76 -5.00 0.91
N SER A 267 -8.66 -6.13 0.21
CA SER A 267 -9.76 -6.63 -0.62
C SER A 267 -10.95 -7.06 0.25
N ALA A 268 -12.15 -7.03 -0.33
CA ALA A 268 -13.37 -7.49 0.34
C ALA A 268 -13.31 -8.98 0.72
N GLN A 269 -12.47 -9.76 0.02
CA GLN A 269 -12.23 -11.17 0.36
C GLN A 269 -11.47 -11.31 1.69
N VAL A 270 -10.56 -10.37 2.00
CA VAL A 270 -9.79 -10.37 3.24
C VAL A 270 -10.59 -9.75 4.39
N LEU A 271 -11.18 -8.57 4.16
CA LEU A 271 -12.02 -7.85 5.12
C LEU A 271 -13.41 -7.65 4.52
N ALA A 272 -14.33 -8.56 4.84
CA ALA A 272 -15.68 -8.54 4.27
C ALA A 272 -16.55 -7.45 4.89
N ASP A 273 -16.44 -7.29 6.22
CA ASP A 273 -17.37 -6.49 7.01
C ASP A 273 -16.72 -5.24 7.60
N ARG A 274 -17.55 -4.23 7.91
CA ARG A 274 -17.12 -3.01 8.61
C ARG A 274 -16.53 -3.32 10.00
N ALA A 275 -17.04 -4.35 10.67
CA ALA A 275 -16.50 -4.81 11.94
C ALA A 275 -15.07 -5.38 11.79
N GLN A 276 -14.81 -6.14 10.73
CA GLN A 276 -13.47 -6.66 10.43
C GLN A 276 -12.50 -5.52 10.05
N LEU A 277 -12.99 -4.51 9.33
CA LEU A 277 -12.21 -3.30 9.04
C LEU A 277 -11.84 -2.54 10.32
N ALA A 278 -12.81 -2.33 11.23
CA ALA A 278 -12.56 -1.69 12.51
C ALA A 278 -11.57 -2.49 13.36
N LEU A 279 -11.74 -3.81 13.44
CA LEU A 279 -10.84 -4.70 14.18
C LEU A 279 -9.41 -4.63 13.62
N ALA A 280 -9.24 -4.67 12.30
CA ALA A 280 -7.94 -4.55 11.66
C ALA A 280 -7.29 -3.16 11.89
N ALA A 281 -8.09 -2.09 11.91
CA ALA A 281 -7.62 -0.74 12.22
C ALA A 281 -7.19 -0.59 13.68
N VAL A 282 -7.93 -1.18 14.63
CA VAL A 282 -7.55 -1.23 16.06
C VAL A 282 -6.27 -2.04 16.26
N ALA A 283 -6.16 -3.21 15.62
CA ALA A 283 -4.94 -4.02 15.66
C ALA A 283 -3.75 -3.26 15.05
N CYS A 284 -3.95 -2.54 13.93
CA CYS A 284 -2.94 -1.68 13.33
C CYS A 284 -2.48 -0.57 14.30
N ALA A 285 -3.40 0.10 15.00
CA ALA A 285 -3.07 1.12 16.00
C ALA A 285 -2.25 0.53 17.16
N PHE A 286 -2.60 -0.67 17.64
CA PHE A 286 -1.81 -1.36 18.65
C PHE A 286 -0.40 -1.70 18.14
N CYS A 287 -0.27 -2.21 16.92
CA CYS A 287 1.02 -2.44 16.28
C CYS A 287 1.85 -1.15 16.18
N GLN A 288 1.24 -0.01 15.87
CA GLN A 288 1.95 1.28 15.83
C GLN A 288 2.53 1.66 17.20
N VAL A 289 1.76 1.47 18.28
CA VAL A 289 2.25 1.75 19.64
C VAL A 289 3.40 0.80 20.01
N LEU A 290 3.29 -0.49 19.68
CA LEU A 290 4.37 -1.46 19.91
C LEU A 290 5.64 -1.14 19.12
N LEU A 291 5.50 -0.67 17.87
CA LEU A 291 6.62 -0.33 16.99
C LEU A 291 7.14 1.10 17.17
N ALA A 292 6.52 1.92 18.02
CA ALA A 292 6.89 3.32 18.21
C ALA A 292 8.35 3.50 18.67
N GLY A 293 8.89 2.55 19.44
CA GLY A 293 10.28 2.55 19.91
C GLY A 293 11.25 1.78 19.02
N VAL A 294 10.78 1.13 17.95
CA VAL A 294 11.58 0.22 17.11
C VAL A 294 11.86 0.87 15.76
N PHE A 295 13.07 0.75 15.23
CA PHE A 295 13.57 1.38 13.99
C PHE A 295 13.54 2.93 14.01
N ASN A 296 14.01 3.54 15.10
CA ASN A 296 14.01 5.01 15.23
C ASN A 296 14.91 5.70 14.17
N GLY A 297 14.75 7.01 14.02
CA GLY A 297 15.48 7.80 13.02
C GLY A 297 14.77 7.98 11.68
N GLY A 298 13.47 7.67 11.59
CA GLY A 298 12.70 7.91 10.37
C GLY A 298 12.89 6.84 9.30
N TRP A 299 12.89 5.59 9.72
CA TRP A 299 12.84 4.43 8.82
C TRP A 299 11.55 4.39 7.99
N ALA A 300 11.73 4.22 6.69
CA ALA A 300 10.66 4.09 5.71
C ALA A 300 9.92 2.75 5.82
N GLY A 301 8.58 2.77 5.67
CA GLY A 301 7.75 1.57 5.55
C GLY A 301 7.05 1.10 6.84
N LYS A 302 7.44 1.62 8.00
CA LYS A 302 6.87 1.26 9.32
C LYS A 302 5.35 1.24 9.39
N LEU A 303 4.70 2.30 8.88
CA LEU A 303 3.23 2.45 8.94
C LEU A 303 2.53 1.36 8.14
N GLY A 304 3.08 1.00 6.97
CA GLY A 304 2.54 -0.09 6.16
C GLY A 304 2.75 -1.45 6.82
N THR A 305 3.89 -1.68 7.47
CA THR A 305 4.12 -2.90 8.27
C THR A 305 3.10 -3.03 9.40
N CYS A 306 2.81 -1.96 10.15
CA CYS A 306 1.78 -1.97 11.20
C CYS A 306 0.40 -2.32 10.64
N SER A 307 0.07 -1.74 9.49
CA SER A 307 -1.21 -1.97 8.79
C SER A 307 -1.33 -3.40 8.31
N PHE A 308 -0.26 -3.94 7.74
CA PHE A 308 -0.18 -5.34 7.30
C PHE A 308 -0.37 -6.30 8.46
N LEU A 309 0.34 -6.09 9.57
CA LEU A 309 0.18 -6.91 10.78
C LEU A 309 -1.25 -6.83 11.33
N GLY A 310 -1.85 -5.63 11.37
CA GLY A 310 -3.25 -5.46 11.78
C GLY A 310 -4.24 -6.25 10.92
N VAL A 311 -4.07 -6.23 9.59
CA VAL A 311 -4.90 -7.01 8.66
C VAL A 311 -4.67 -8.50 8.82
N ALA A 312 -3.42 -8.93 8.99
CA ALA A 312 -3.06 -10.34 9.20
C ALA A 312 -3.70 -10.90 10.48
N LEU A 313 -3.63 -10.14 11.58
CA LEU A 313 -4.23 -10.49 12.87
C LEU A 313 -5.75 -10.60 12.77
N ALA A 314 -6.42 -9.61 12.15
CA ALA A 314 -7.87 -9.65 11.96
C ALA A 314 -8.32 -10.84 11.11
N LYS A 315 -7.58 -11.16 10.05
CA LYS A 315 -7.83 -12.35 9.22
C LYS A 315 -7.66 -13.64 10.01
N GLY A 316 -6.59 -13.75 10.82
CA GLY A 316 -6.33 -14.89 11.69
C GLY A 316 -7.45 -15.13 12.71
N LEU A 317 -7.92 -14.07 13.37
CA LEU A 317 -9.03 -14.13 14.33
C LEU A 317 -10.33 -14.63 13.68
N ARG A 318 -10.64 -14.15 12.47
CA ARG A 318 -11.82 -14.63 11.71
C ARG A 318 -11.75 -16.14 11.47
N HIS A 319 -10.60 -16.65 11.02
CA HIS A 319 -10.42 -18.09 10.80
C HIS A 319 -10.67 -18.91 12.07
N LEU A 320 -10.17 -18.44 13.22
CA LEU A 320 -10.41 -19.09 14.52
C LEU A 320 -11.91 -19.13 14.88
N THR A 321 -12.62 -18.00 14.76
CA THR A 321 -14.06 -17.95 15.07
C THR A 321 -14.91 -18.84 14.16
N THR A 322 -14.54 -18.96 12.88
CA THR A 322 -15.25 -19.85 11.95
C THR A 322 -14.96 -21.32 12.21
N ALA A 323 -13.75 -21.64 12.69
CA ALA A 323 -13.38 -23.01 13.02
C ALA A 323 -14.11 -23.49 14.29
N THR A 324 -14.26 -22.63 15.30
CA THR A 324 -15.00 -22.97 16.52
C THR A 324 -16.50 -23.12 16.27
N GLY A 325 -17.10 -22.23 15.48
CA GLY A 325 -18.53 -22.32 15.13
C GLY A 325 -18.90 -23.59 14.37
N LYS A 326 -18.02 -24.09 13.50
CA LYS A 326 -18.24 -25.36 12.79
C LYS A 326 -18.15 -26.57 13.70
N LYS A 327 -17.24 -26.55 14.69
CA LYS A 327 -17.14 -27.64 15.69
C LYS A 327 -18.38 -27.67 16.58
N ALA A 328 -18.82 -26.51 17.09
CA ALA A 328 -20.01 -26.42 17.94
C ALA A 328 -21.32 -26.80 17.22
N ALA A 329 -21.37 -26.72 15.89
CA ALA A 329 -22.53 -27.14 15.11
C ALA A 329 -22.51 -28.63 14.73
N ALA A 330 -21.41 -29.34 14.98
CA ALA A 330 -21.26 -30.77 14.70
C ALA A 330 -21.43 -31.66 15.93
N GLU A 331 -21.48 -31.05 17.12
CA GLU A 331 -21.80 -31.67 18.42
C GLU A 331 -23.29 -31.52 18.71
#